data_AF-A0A1Q3V6F3-F1
#
_entry.id   AF-A0A1Q3V6F3-F1
#
_cell.length_a   1.000
_cell.length_b   1.000
_cell.length_c   1.000
_cell.angle_alpha   90.00
_cell.angle_beta   90.00
_cell.angle_gamma   90.00
#
_symmetry.space_group_name_H-M   'P 1'
#
loop_
_entity.id
_entity.type
_entity.pdbx_description
1 polymer ?
#
loop_
_entity_poly.entity_id
_entity_poly.type
_entity_poly.pdbx_seq_one_letter_code
_entity_poly.pdbx_strand_id
1 'polypeptide(L)'
;MKLRLEPDNPYDEHAIAVDNAEDMMMGYIPANRAVYVGMQIRRGLTAAIFQGRSERGGFIRIAFNGEEPVLPKEPANQSPDDEWHADPEYPDDWGA
;
A
#
# COMPACT_ATOMS: atom_id res chain seq x y z
N MET A 1 -4.35 7.57 -4.54
CA MET A 1 -3.01 6.95 -4.50
C MET A 1 -2.32 7.25 -5.82
N LYS A 2 -1.03 7.56 -5.81
CA LYS A 2 -0.20 7.81 -7.00
C LYS A 2 0.69 6.59 -7.25
N LEU A 3 0.81 6.16 -8.50
CA LEU A 3 1.66 5.04 -8.90
C LEU A 3 2.85 5.60 -9.68
N ARG A 4 4.07 5.31 -9.23
CA ARG A 4 5.31 5.85 -9.81
C ARG A 4 6.20 4.70 -10.26
N LEU A 5 6.50 4.63 -11.56
CA LEU A 5 7.43 3.65 -12.11
C LEU A 5 8.86 4.00 -11.69
N GLU A 6 9.63 3.00 -11.27
CA GLU A 6 11.06 3.15 -10.94
C GLU A 6 11.91 2.22 -11.84
N PRO A 7 12.10 2.55 -13.13
CA PRO A 7 12.85 1.69 -14.06
C PRO A 7 14.32 1.53 -13.67
N ASP A 8 14.88 2.50 -12.94
CA ASP A 8 16.27 2.50 -12.47
C ASP A 8 16.41 1.88 -11.06
N ASN A 9 15.37 1.22 -10.54
CA ASN A 9 15.44 0.57 -9.24
C ASN A 9 16.47 -0.58 -9.29
N PRO A 10 17.42 -0.64 -8.34
CA PRO A 10 18.55 -1.58 -8.39
C PRO A 10 18.15 -3.05 -8.18
N TYR A 11 16.94 -3.32 -7.66
CA TYR A 11 16.49 -4.68 -7.34
C TYR A 11 15.44 -5.21 -8.32
N ASP A 12 14.62 -4.33 -8.90
CA ASP A 12 13.54 -4.69 -9.83
C ASP A 12 13.25 -3.52 -10.80
N GLU A 13 13.63 -3.66 -12.07
CA GLU A 13 13.36 -2.66 -13.14
C GLU A 13 11.86 -2.46 -13.43
N HIS A 14 11.01 -3.31 -12.87
CA HIS A 14 9.56 -3.20 -12.96
C HIS A 14 8.94 -2.62 -11.70
N ALA A 15 9.73 -2.20 -10.71
CA ALA A 15 9.25 -1.64 -9.46
C ALA A 15 8.28 -0.47 -9.69
N ILE A 16 7.18 -0.49 -8.93
CA ILE A 16 6.16 0.56 -8.94
C ILE A 16 5.92 0.99 -7.51
N ALA A 17 6.40 2.18 -7.15
CA ALA A 17 6.14 2.79 -5.87
C ALA A 17 4.68 3.27 -5.79
N VAL A 18 4.10 3.16 -4.60
CA VAL A 18 2.75 3.63 -4.27
C VAL A 18 2.89 4.77 -3.29
N ASP A 19 2.54 5.97 -3.73
CA ASP A 19 2.59 7.18 -2.92
C ASP A 19 1.17 7.61 -2.53
N ASN A 20 1.02 8.23 -1.36
CA ASN A 20 -0.25 8.82 -0.93
C ASN A 20 -0.52 10.16 -1.67
N ALA A 21 -1.57 10.89 -1.28
CA ALA A 21 -1.90 12.16 -1.92
C ALA A 21 -0.85 13.27 -1.68
N GLU A 22 -0.09 13.15 -0.59
CA GLU A 22 0.95 14.08 -0.12
C GLU A 22 2.37 13.63 -0.56
N ASP A 23 2.47 12.73 -1.54
CA ASP A 23 3.73 12.21 -2.08
C ASP A 23 4.59 11.44 -1.05
N MET A 24 3.98 10.93 0.02
CA MET A 24 4.63 10.03 0.96
C MET A 24 4.54 8.57 0.48
N MET A 25 5.69 7.88 0.45
CA MET A 25 5.79 6.49 0.01
C MET A 25 5.10 5.54 1.01
N MET A 26 4.15 4.75 0.49
CA MET A 26 3.40 3.73 1.25
C MET A 26 3.94 2.32 1.02
N GLY A 27 4.70 2.11 -0.06
CA GLY A 27 5.32 0.82 -0.39
C GLY A 27 5.39 0.59 -1.90
N TYR A 28 5.50 -0.68 -2.29
CA TYR A 28 5.61 -1.11 -3.69
C TYR A 28 4.47 -2.05 -4.09
N ILE A 29 4.08 -2.01 -5.36
CA ILE A 29 3.26 -3.06 -5.96
C ILE A 29 4.04 -4.39 -5.90
N PRO A 30 3.41 -5.52 -5.53
CA PRO A 30 4.06 -6.82 -5.56
C PRO A 30 4.69 -7.12 -6.94
N ALA A 31 5.93 -7.59 -6.95
CA ALA A 31 6.71 -7.83 -8.17
C ALA A 31 5.99 -8.71 -9.20
N ASN A 32 5.25 -9.73 -8.73
CA ASN A 32 4.46 -10.62 -9.60
C ASN A 32 3.30 -9.91 -10.35
N ARG A 33 2.92 -8.70 -9.93
CA ARG A 33 1.91 -7.86 -10.59
C ARG A 33 2.50 -6.62 -11.25
N ALA A 34 3.70 -6.20 -10.83
CA ALA A 34 4.32 -4.95 -11.22
C ALA A 34 4.47 -4.84 -12.75
N VAL A 35 4.88 -5.91 -13.44
CA VAL A 35 4.99 -5.94 -14.91
C VAL A 35 3.67 -5.62 -15.61
N TYR A 36 2.58 -6.28 -15.20
CA TYR A 36 1.26 -6.08 -15.79
C TYR A 36 0.74 -4.67 -15.51
N VAL A 37 0.84 -4.21 -14.26
CA VAL A 37 0.41 -2.87 -13.86
C VAL A 37 1.21 -1.80 -14.60
N GLY A 38 2.53 -1.95 -14.70
CA GLY A 38 3.41 -1.03 -15.42
C GLY A 38 3.10 -0.96 -16.91
N MET A 39 2.77 -2.11 -17.53
CA MET A 39 2.28 -2.14 -18.91
C MET A 39 0.96 -1.38 -19.08
N GLN A 40 0.01 -1.49 -18.14
CA GLN A 40 -1.24 -0.73 -18.19
C GLN A 40 -1.01 0.78 -17.98
N ILE A 41 -0.14 1.17 -17.05
CA ILE A 41 0.26 2.57 -16.83
C ILE A 41 0.82 3.20 -18.11
N ARG A 42 1.67 2.47 -18.84
CA ARG A 42 2.25 2.95 -20.10
C ARG A 42 1.23 3.05 -21.24
N ARG A 43 0.12 2.30 -21.18
CA ARG A 43 -0.92 2.26 -22.22
C ARG A 43 -1.96 3.36 -22.08
N GLY A 44 -2.15 3.94 -20.89
CA GLY A 44 -3.17 4.95 -20.70
C GLY A 44 -3.32 5.42 -19.26
N LEU A 45 -4.43 6.12 -19.02
CA LEU A 45 -4.73 6.69 -17.71
C LEU A 45 -5.00 5.59 -16.68
N THR A 46 -4.39 5.74 -15.50
CA THR A 46 -4.57 4.85 -14.36
C THR A 46 -4.93 5.64 -13.13
N ALA A 47 -5.90 5.15 -12.36
CA ALA A 47 -6.30 5.72 -11.10
C ALA A 47 -6.27 4.65 -10.00
N ALA A 48 -5.92 5.04 -8.77
CA ALA A 48 -5.85 4.10 -7.65
C ALA A 48 -6.42 4.68 -6.35
N ILE A 49 -7.15 3.84 -5.63
CA ILE A 49 -7.75 4.13 -4.31
C ILE A 49 -7.32 3.08 -3.28
N PHE A 50 -7.13 3.51 -2.04
CA PHE A 50 -6.83 2.60 -0.94
C PHE A 50 -8.10 1.93 -0.43
N GLN A 51 -8.04 0.60 -0.28
CA GLN A 51 -9.18 -0.18 0.19
C GLN A 51 -9.08 -0.50 1.69
N GLY A 52 -7.87 -0.75 2.19
CA GLY A 52 -7.66 -1.14 3.58
C GLY A 52 -6.33 -1.86 3.78
N ARG A 53 -6.14 -2.44 4.97
CA ARG A 53 -4.96 -3.24 5.33
C ARG A 53 -5.38 -4.62 5.83
N SER A 54 -4.52 -5.62 5.67
CA SER A 54 -4.55 -6.86 6.45
C SER A 54 -3.21 -7.05 7.15
N GLU A 55 -3.07 -8.15 7.88
CA GLU A 55 -1.80 -8.61 8.46
C GLU A 55 -0.64 -8.67 7.45
N ARG A 56 -0.94 -8.85 6.15
CA ARG A 56 0.07 -9.00 5.09
C ARG A 56 0.41 -7.70 4.37
N GLY A 57 -0.27 -6.61 4.70
CA GLY A 57 -0.02 -5.28 4.12
C GLY A 57 -1.27 -4.55 3.62
N GLY A 58 -1.05 -3.43 2.93
CA GLY A 58 -2.10 -2.60 2.36
C GLY A 58 -2.65 -3.15 1.04
N PHE A 59 -3.94 -2.92 0.82
CA PHE A 59 -4.64 -3.21 -0.43
C PHE A 59 -5.07 -1.92 -1.09
N ILE A 60 -4.71 -1.79 -2.37
CA ILE A 60 -5.22 -0.75 -3.25
C ILE A 60 -6.01 -1.37 -4.40
N ARG A 61 -6.96 -0.61 -4.93
CA ARG A 61 -7.64 -0.91 -6.18
C ARG A 61 -7.09 0.02 -7.25
N ILE A 62 -6.79 -0.55 -8.42
CA ILE A 62 -6.27 0.16 -9.58
C ILE A 62 -7.30 -0.01 -10.70
N ALA A 63 -7.72 1.11 -11.27
CA ALA A 63 -8.53 1.17 -12.48
C ALA A 63 -7.66 1.63 -13.65
N PHE A 64 -7.93 1.10 -14.83
CA PHE A 64 -7.18 1.33 -16.05
C PHE A 64 -8.06 2.04 -17.08
N ASN A 65 -7.45 2.55 -18.16
CA ASN A 65 -8.16 3.16 -19.29
C ASN A 65 -9.06 4.36 -18.91
N GLY A 66 -8.69 5.10 -17.86
CA GLY A 66 -9.45 6.26 -17.40
C GLY A 66 -10.72 5.93 -16.60
N GLU A 67 -10.94 4.66 -16.25
CA GLU A 67 -12.00 4.28 -15.32
C GLU A 67 -11.72 4.80 -13.89
N GLU A 68 -12.79 5.03 -13.13
CA GLU A 68 -12.70 5.44 -11.73
C GLU A 68 -12.70 4.20 -10.80
N PRO A 69 -11.69 4.04 -9.93
CA PRO A 69 -11.65 2.89 -9.03
C PRO A 69 -12.67 3.08 -7.90
N VAL A 70 -13.59 2.13 -7.79
CA VAL A 70 -14.63 2.14 -6.75
C VAL A 70 -14.30 1.18 -5.61
N LEU A 71 -14.63 1.60 -4.39
CA LEU A 71 -14.58 0.74 -3.21
C LEU A 71 -15.77 -0.23 -3.18
N PRO A 72 -15.59 -1.46 -2.69
CA PRO A 72 -16.71 -2.35 -2.40
C PRO A 72 -17.69 -1.69 -1.41
N LYS A 73 -19.00 -2.01 -1.52
CA LYS A 73 -20.04 -1.44 -0.64
C LYS A 73 -19.83 -1.74 0.84
N GLU A 74 -19.19 -2.86 1.15
CA GLU A 74 -18.70 -3.15 2.49
C GLU A 74 -17.19 -2.87 2.49
N PRO A 75 -16.69 -1.93 3.30
CA PRO A 75 -15.25 -1.81 3.48
C PRO A 75 -14.74 -3.15 4.01
N ALA A 76 -13.66 -3.67 3.42
CA ALA A 76 -12.96 -4.83 3.99
C ALA A 76 -12.70 -4.53 5.46
N ASN A 77 -12.95 -5.49 6.37
CA ASN A 77 -12.89 -5.27 7.82
C ASN A 77 -11.67 -4.41 8.21
N GLN A 78 -11.91 -3.15 8.59
CA GLN A 78 -10.87 -2.16 8.93
C GLN A 78 -10.65 -2.06 10.43
N SER A 79 -11.20 -2.98 11.23
CA SER A 79 -11.00 -2.96 12.68
C SER A 79 -9.49 -2.91 12.97
N PRO A 80 -9.01 -1.89 13.70
CA PRO A 80 -7.68 -1.94 14.26
C PRO A 80 -7.57 -3.18 15.15
N ASP A 81 -6.35 -3.71 15.28
CA ASP A 81 -6.05 -4.62 16.38
C ASP A 81 -6.13 -3.75 17.65
N ASP A 82 -7.31 -3.69 18.25
CA ASP A 82 -7.64 -2.85 19.42
C ASP A 82 -7.15 -3.49 20.72
N GLU A 83 -6.23 -4.46 20.65
CA GLU A 83 -5.53 -4.96 21.84
C GLU A 83 -4.59 -3.88 22.36
N TRP A 84 -5.15 -2.98 23.18
CA TRP A 84 -4.37 -2.10 24.03
C TRP A 84 -3.56 -2.97 25.00
N HIS A 85 -2.25 -3.04 24.77
CA HIS A 85 -1.33 -3.66 25.69
C HIS A 85 -0.79 -2.59 26.63
N ALA A 86 -1.12 -2.71 27.92
CA ALA A 86 -0.41 -1.96 28.95
C ALA A 86 1.07 -2.34 28.90
N ASP A 87 1.95 -1.35 29.06
CA ASP A 87 3.36 -1.64 29.33
C ASP A 87 3.46 -2.50 30.60
N PRO A 88 4.34 -3.51 30.64
CA PRO A 88 4.59 -4.26 31.86
C PRO A 88 5.01 -3.31 32.99
N GLU A 89 4.44 -3.46 34.18
CA GLU A 89 5.02 -2.85 35.39
C GLU A 89 6.38 -3.49 35.64
N TYR A 90 7.44 -2.74 35.37
CA TYR A 90 8.80 -3.15 35.72
C TYR A 90 9.03 -2.88 37.21
N PRO A 91 9.64 -3.81 37.97
CA PRO A 91 10.08 -3.53 39.33
C PRO A 91 11.02 -2.32 39.39
N ASP A 92 10.82 -1.44 40.36
CA ASP A 92 11.63 -0.22 40.57
C ASP A 92 13.14 -0.50 40.82
N ASP A 93 13.52 -1.76 41.03
CA ASP A 93 14.86 -2.22 41.39
C ASP A 93 15.74 -2.59 40.18
N TRP A 94 15.28 -2.36 38.94
CA TRP A 94 16.06 -2.58 37.72
C TRP A 94 17.15 -1.50 37.46
N GLY A 95 17.58 -0.81 38.51
CA GLY A 95 18.57 0.28 38.44
C GLY A 95 19.47 0.42 39.67
N ALA A 96 19.61 -0.62 40.52
CA ALA A 96 20.57 -0.64 41.63
C ALA A 96 21.94 -1.22 41.22
#